data_AF-A0A210PGR9-F1
#
_entry.id   AF-A0A210PGR9-F1
#
_cell.length_a   1.000
_cell.length_b   1.000
_cell.length_c   1.000
_cell.angle_alpha   90.00
_cell.angle_beta   90.00
_cell.angle_gamma   90.00
#
_symmetry.space_group_name_H-M   'P 1'
#
loop_
_entity.id
_entity.type
_entity.pdbx_description
1 polymer ?
#
loop_
_entity_poly.entity_id
_entity_poly.type
_entity_poly.pdbx_seq_one_letter_code
_entity_poly.pdbx_strand_id
1 'polypeptide(L)'
;MLPKRTLLLGIGKDQVIYFTSGTDAANEDQWKWASTEQGIGFTDWYPGDPDGALGQNCLVLWGKANFEWIDASCEMTYNSICKIRIPINDTAILG
;
A
#
# COMPACT_ATOMS: atom_id res chain seq x y z
N MET A 1 15.19 -20.74 -2.29
CA MET A 1 14.11 -19.83 -2.71
C MET A 1 13.87 -18.84 -1.56
N LEU A 2 14.45 -17.65 -1.62
CA LEU A 2 14.24 -16.61 -0.59
C LEU A 2 12.99 -15.81 -0.97
N PRO A 3 11.99 -15.64 -0.08
CA PRO A 3 10.86 -14.78 -0.36
C PRO A 3 11.33 -13.32 -0.36
N LYS A 4 10.90 -12.56 -1.37
CA LYS A 4 11.16 -11.12 -1.56
C LYS A 4 10.51 -10.24 -0.47
N ARG A 5 10.75 -10.50 0.82
CA ARG A 5 10.09 -9.82 1.96
C ARG A 5 11.05 -9.05 2.89
N THR A 6 12.31 -8.90 2.50
CA THR A 6 13.30 -8.17 3.31
C THR A 6 13.59 -6.80 2.71
N LEU A 7 12.77 -5.80 3.06
CA LEU A 7 13.18 -4.39 2.94
C LEU A 7 12.69 -3.51 4.11
N LEU A 8 11.71 -3.96 4.90
CA LEU A 8 11.16 -3.18 6.02
C LEU A 8 11.70 -3.59 7.42
N LEU A 9 12.70 -4.47 7.50
CA LEU A 9 13.17 -5.04 8.78
C LEU A 9 13.94 -4.06 9.69
N GLY A 10 14.26 -2.84 9.22
CA GLY A 10 15.05 -1.86 9.97
C GLY A 10 14.23 -0.85 10.78
N ILE A 11 12.91 -0.77 10.59
CA ILE A 11 12.03 0.14 11.32
C ILE A 11 11.15 -0.71 12.25
N GLY A 12 11.06 -0.33 13.52
CA GLY A 12 10.15 -1.00 14.46
C GLY A 12 8.74 -1.03 13.86
N LYS A 13 8.25 -2.23 13.54
CA LYS A 13 6.95 -2.45 12.87
C LYS A 13 5.78 -1.83 13.62
N ASP A 14 5.94 -1.65 14.92
CA ASP A 14 4.87 -1.25 15.82
C ASP A 14 4.40 0.21 15.66
N GLN A 15 5.08 1.04 14.86
CA GLN A 15 4.74 2.46 14.72
C GLN A 15 4.64 2.94 13.27
N VAL A 16 4.68 2.04 12.28
CA VAL A 16 4.68 2.44 10.87
C VAL A 16 3.36 2.16 10.17
N ILE A 17 2.85 3.18 9.49
CA ILE A 17 1.77 3.10 8.52
C ILE A 17 2.29 3.71 7.22
N TYR A 18 2.00 3.07 6.10
CA TYR A 18 2.41 3.53 4.79
C TYR A 18 1.23 3.71 3.85
N PHE A 19 1.03 4.91 3.33
CA PHE A 19 0.18 5.13 2.16
C PHE A 19 0.70 4.37 0.96
N THR A 20 -0.25 3.78 0.24
CA THR A 20 -0.06 3.27 -1.12
C THR A 20 -0.75 4.22 -2.12
N SER A 21 -0.93 3.79 -3.37
CA SER A 21 -1.80 4.49 -4.33
C SER A 21 -3.20 3.90 -4.44
N GLY A 22 -3.59 2.98 -3.55
CA GLY A 22 -4.91 2.36 -3.56
C GLY A 22 -5.97 3.32 -3.02
N THR A 23 -7.09 3.44 -3.72
CA THR A 23 -8.21 4.33 -3.34
C THR A 23 -9.52 3.84 -3.95
N ASP A 24 -10.61 4.12 -3.28
CA ASP A 24 -12.00 3.96 -3.74
C ASP A 24 -12.77 5.29 -3.72
N ALA A 25 -12.08 6.44 -3.56
CA ALA A 25 -12.67 7.78 -3.44
C ALA A 25 -13.62 8.19 -4.59
N ALA A 26 -13.53 7.52 -5.74
CA ALA A 26 -14.41 7.77 -6.88
C ALA A 26 -15.75 7.00 -6.78
N ASN A 27 -15.73 5.81 -6.18
CA ASN A 27 -16.88 4.98 -5.97
C ASN A 27 -16.60 4.00 -4.83
N GLU A 28 -17.35 4.14 -3.74
CA GLU A 28 -17.24 3.32 -2.54
C GLU A 28 -17.17 1.82 -2.86
N ASP A 29 -16.32 1.09 -2.13
CA ASP A 29 -16.05 -0.34 -2.31
C ASP A 29 -15.41 -0.72 -3.66
N GLN A 30 -15.08 0.24 -4.54
CA GLN A 30 -14.40 -0.01 -5.82
C GLN A 30 -12.96 0.48 -5.81
N TRP A 31 -12.11 -0.32 -5.18
CA TRP A 31 -10.69 -0.05 -5.03
C TRP A 31 -9.92 -0.11 -6.37
N LYS A 32 -9.18 0.95 -6.64
CA LYS A 32 -8.31 1.13 -7.81
C LYS A 32 -6.97 1.72 -7.43
N TRP A 33 -5.98 1.54 -8.30
CA TRP A 33 -4.71 2.24 -8.20
C TRP A 33 -4.83 3.63 -8.84
N ALA A 34 -4.73 4.70 -8.04
CA ALA A 34 -4.81 6.09 -8.51
C ALA A 34 -3.78 6.44 -9.60
N SER A 35 -2.67 5.70 -9.68
CA SER A 35 -1.64 5.93 -10.69
C SER A 35 -1.99 5.37 -12.08
N THR A 36 -2.93 4.43 -12.17
CA THR A 36 -3.27 3.75 -13.43
C THR A 36 -4.77 3.62 -13.69
N GLU A 37 -5.61 3.99 -12.72
CA GLU A 37 -7.06 3.76 -12.71
C GLU A 37 -7.47 2.28 -12.82
N GLN A 38 -6.51 1.35 -12.68
CA GLN A 38 -6.77 -0.07 -12.76
C GLN A 38 -7.35 -0.57 -11.44
N GLY A 39 -8.39 -1.41 -11.53
CA GLY A 39 -8.94 -2.12 -10.38
C GLY A 39 -7.88 -2.98 -9.69
N ILE A 40 -7.97 -3.06 -8.36
CA ILE A 40 -7.07 -3.89 -7.56
C ILE A 40 -7.45 -5.37 -7.71
N GLY A 41 -6.52 -6.20 -8.18
CA GLY A 41 -6.75 -7.64 -8.42
C GLY A 41 -6.23 -8.59 -7.34
N PHE A 42 -5.58 -8.08 -6.30
CA PHE A 42 -5.08 -8.83 -5.15
C PHE A 42 -5.45 -8.04 -3.90
N THR A 43 -5.86 -8.70 -2.82
CA THR A 43 -6.20 -8.05 -1.56
C THR A 43 -5.54 -8.75 -0.39
N ASP A 44 -5.19 -7.98 0.64
CA ASP A 44 -4.59 -8.44 1.90
C ASP A 44 -5.13 -7.59 3.07
N TRP A 45 -6.46 -7.39 3.09
CA TRP A 45 -7.14 -6.60 4.10
C TRP A 45 -6.97 -7.20 5.50
N TYR A 46 -6.75 -6.34 6.48
CA TYR A 46 -6.86 -6.69 7.88
C TYR A 46 -8.30 -7.14 8.17
N PRO A 47 -8.52 -8.17 9.02
CA PRO A 47 -9.87 -8.63 9.32
C PRO A 47 -10.74 -7.52 9.92
N GLY A 48 -11.76 -7.10 9.16
CA GLY A 48 -12.66 -6.00 9.51
C GLY A 48 -12.70 -4.91 8.44
N ASP A 49 -11.63 -4.78 7.66
CA ASP A 49 -11.45 -3.73 6.65
C ASP A 49 -11.85 -4.19 5.24
N PRO A 50 -12.22 -3.25 4.35
CA PRO A 50 -12.43 -1.83 4.64
C PRO A 50 -13.69 -1.57 5.49
N ASP A 51 -13.64 -0.60 6.42
CA ASP A 51 -14.72 -0.34 7.40
C ASP A 51 -15.17 1.13 7.50
N GLY A 52 -14.46 2.04 6.86
CA GLY A 52 -14.63 3.48 7.05
C GLY A 52 -15.64 4.15 6.11
N ALA A 53 -16.27 3.38 5.22
CA ALA A 53 -17.24 3.84 4.24
C ALA A 53 -16.69 5.06 3.46
N LEU A 54 -17.58 6.01 3.13
CA LEU A 54 -17.24 7.25 2.42
C LEU A 54 -16.18 8.14 3.14
N GLY A 55 -15.84 7.83 4.39
CA GLY A 55 -14.89 8.61 5.20
C GLY A 55 -13.43 8.18 5.07
N GLN A 56 -13.14 6.99 4.57
CA GLN A 56 -11.80 6.41 4.56
C GLN A 56 -11.46 5.84 3.19
N ASN A 57 -10.95 6.69 2.31
CA ASN A 57 -10.82 6.34 0.90
C ASN A 57 -9.39 6.03 0.46
N CYS A 58 -8.46 5.84 1.41
CA CYS A 58 -7.04 5.66 1.14
C CYS A 58 -6.50 4.36 1.75
N LEU A 59 -5.91 3.50 0.91
CA LEU A 59 -5.35 2.22 1.31
C LEU A 59 -3.97 2.42 1.94
N VAL A 60 -3.83 1.99 3.19
CA VAL A 60 -2.56 2.02 3.91
C VAL A 60 -2.11 0.62 4.37
N LEU A 61 -0.80 0.42 4.48
CA LEU A 61 -0.22 -0.78 5.06
C LEU A 61 0.02 -0.57 6.55
N TRP A 62 -0.55 -1.42 7.41
CA TRP A 62 -0.44 -1.28 8.85
C TRP A 62 0.66 -2.17 9.44
N GLY A 63 1.75 -1.57 9.91
CA GLY A 63 2.91 -2.30 10.41
C GLY A 63 2.61 -3.23 11.60
N LYS A 64 1.71 -2.84 12.51
CA LYS A 64 1.27 -3.68 13.64
C LYS A 64 0.51 -4.93 13.19
N ALA A 65 -0.12 -4.89 12.03
CA ALA A 65 -0.84 -6.01 11.44
C ALA A 65 -0.02 -6.68 10.32
N ASN A 66 1.30 -6.80 10.50
CA ASN A 66 2.19 -7.43 9.51
C ASN A 66 2.09 -6.84 8.09
N PHE A 67 1.72 -5.56 7.98
CA PHE A 67 1.48 -4.84 6.72
C PHE A 67 0.22 -5.28 5.95
N GLU A 68 -0.74 -5.92 6.64
CA GLU A 68 -2.12 -6.04 6.15
C GLU A 68 -2.73 -4.64 5.95
N TRP A 69 -3.73 -4.58 5.07
CA TRP A 69 -4.28 -3.33 4.57
C TRP A 69 -5.42 -2.87 5.45
N ILE A 70 -5.47 -1.58 5.72
CA ILE A 70 -6.64 -0.92 6.29
C ILE A 70 -7.02 0.24 5.37
N ASP A 71 -8.30 0.59 5.33
CA ASP A 71 -8.68 1.89 4.82
C ASP A 71 -8.40 2.96 5.88
N ALA A 72 -8.15 4.19 5.42
CA ALA A 72 -7.88 5.31 6.29
C ALA A 72 -8.37 6.60 5.66
N SER A 73 -8.61 7.61 6.50
CA SER A 73 -8.81 8.97 6.01
C SER A 73 -7.57 9.42 5.23
N CYS A 74 -7.80 9.94 4.02
CA CYS A 74 -6.76 10.50 3.18
C CYS A 74 -6.12 11.77 3.75
N GLU A 75 -6.73 12.36 4.79
CA GLU A 75 -6.21 13.56 5.47
C GLU A 75 -5.15 13.22 6.54
N MET A 76 -4.94 11.94 6.83
CA MET A 76 -3.94 11.50 7.80
C MET A 76 -2.52 11.76 7.28
N THR A 77 -1.59 11.99 8.21
CA THR A 77 -0.16 12.15 7.89
C THR A 77 0.59 10.84 8.15
N TYR A 78 0.80 10.05 7.10
CA TYR A 78 1.60 8.83 7.14
C TYR A 78 2.77 8.89 6.14
N ASN A 79 3.70 7.94 6.27
CA ASN A 79 4.75 7.76 5.27
C ASN A 79 4.12 7.22 3.96
N SER A 80 4.79 7.38 2.82
CA SER A 80 4.30 6.83 1.54
C SER A 80 5.33 5.90 0.92
N ILE A 81 4.86 4.86 0.23
CA ILE A 81 5.72 3.96 -0.55
C ILE A 81 5.60 4.30 -2.04
N CYS A 82 6.74 4.42 -2.72
CA CYS A 82 6.81 4.63 -4.17
C CYS A 82 7.19 3.33 -4.90
N LYS A 83 6.57 3.09 -6.05
CA LYS A 83 6.98 2.05 -7.00
C LYS A 83 7.59 2.70 -8.24
N ILE A 84 8.84 2.36 -8.53
CA ILE A 84 9.52 2.77 -9.76
C ILE A 84 9.60 1.61 -10.74
N ARG A 85 9.54 1.90 -12.05
CA ARG A 85 9.91 0.95 -13.10
C ARG A 85 11.35 1.23 -13.49
N ILE A 86 12.21 0.23 -13.39
CA ILE A 86 13.60 0.35 -13.86
C ILE A 86 13.60 0.01 -15.36
N PRO A 87 14.00 0.93 -16.25
CA PRO A 87 14.15 0.63 -17.67
C PRO A 87 15.29 -0.38 -17.88
N ILE A 88 15.03 -1.44 -18.64
CA ILE A 88 15.98 -2.54 -18.88
C ILE A 88 17.12 -2.19 -19.87
N ASN A 89 17.33 -0.90 -20.16
CA ASN A 89 18.40 -0.43 -21.05
C ASN A 89 19.54 0.27 -20.30
N ASP A 90 19.36 0.56 -19.00
CA ASP A 90 20.47 0.96 -18.16
C ASP A 90 21.12 -0.31 -17.62
N THR A 91 22.26 -0.63 -18.21
CA THR A 91 23.19 -1.69 -17.80
C THR A 91 23.76 -1.39 -16.40
N ALA A 92 22.90 -1.35 -15.38
CA ALA A 92 23.29 -1.56 -14.00
C ALA A 92 23.50 -3.06 -13.84
N ILE A 93 24.69 -3.52 -14.26
CA ILE A 93 25.27 -4.73 -13.70
C ILE A 93 25.26 -4.51 -12.19
N LEU A 94 24.40 -5.27 -11.51
CA LEU A 94 24.46 -5.41 -10.06
C LEU A 94 25.82 -6.05 -9.75
N GLY A 95 26.77 -5.23 -9.32
CA GLY A 95 27.84 -5.67 -8.43
C GLY A 95 27.27 -6.02 -7.06
#